data_AF-A0A496RTR5-F1
#
_entry.id   AF-A0A496RTR5-F1
#
_cell.length_a   1.000
_cell.length_b   1.000
_cell.length_c   1.000
_cell.angle_alpha   90.00
_cell.angle_beta   90.00
_cell.angle_gamma   90.00
#
_symmetry.space_group_name_H-M   'P 1'
#
loop_
_entity.id
_entity.type
_entity.pdbx_description
1 polymer ?
#
loop_
_entity_poly.entity_id
_entity_poly.type
_entity_poly.pdbx_seq_one_letter_code
_entity_poly.pdbx_strand_id
1 'polypeptide(L)'
;MVGDDKIKVLILFLTYGNRYPCSLKKFLQICTRIGLEKRLIIIKNDREEMETRQVESWVFEMGGDNSVFEFSGWQKAIDSEIAHSFAPDVYLIANDSFLKMGPANSFYTLPIFDDEIIRMVYKNKLLGGHKMAYPLGELSPFIHTHFFLLSAEIVERLGSIVTERSSERFTKSIPPAHLFDAFQKNEILTKRLKKYLYYNLTQRRYGEKASLQGYEDFRRKVLCIINEMSLSARVRKIGYRIVDLTPFHSLFNLFYILPIPFRPVVPFQFMRKIIFSIFYLLFYSPCAKKIGLEKWFTELCLVNVKRRLRREISKR
;
A
#
# COMPACT_ATOMS: atom_id res chain seq x y z
N MET A 1 -16.02 30.30 3.53
CA MET A 1 -14.99 29.58 4.32
C MET A 1 -15.67 28.35 4.89
N VAL A 2 -15.45 27.17 4.31
CA VAL A 2 -15.97 25.91 4.87
C VAL A 2 -15.23 25.70 6.19
N GLY A 3 -15.98 25.44 7.26
CA GLY A 3 -15.41 25.24 8.60
C GLY A 3 -14.26 24.25 8.55
N ASP A 4 -13.30 24.43 9.45
CA ASP A 4 -12.23 23.46 9.65
C ASP A 4 -12.87 22.18 10.21
N ASP A 5 -13.41 21.34 9.32
CA ASP A 5 -14.01 20.08 9.72
C ASP A 5 -12.95 19.31 10.51
N LYS A 6 -13.30 18.97 11.75
CA LYS A 6 -12.49 18.12 12.62
C LYS A 6 -12.54 16.70 12.06
N ILE A 7 -11.70 16.44 11.06
CA ILE A 7 -11.57 15.12 10.46
C ILE A 7 -10.86 14.20 11.44
N LYS A 8 -11.46 13.04 11.68
CA LYS A 8 -10.92 11.94 12.48
C LYS A 8 -10.28 10.89 11.60
N VAL A 9 -9.03 10.53 11.90
CA VAL A 9 -8.25 9.55 11.14
C VAL A 9 -7.96 8.32 11.98
N LEU A 10 -8.55 7.18 11.62
CA LEU A 10 -8.14 5.90 12.19
C LEU A 10 -7.00 5.31 11.36
N ILE A 11 -5.86 5.15 12.00
CA ILE A 11 -4.65 4.62 11.41
C ILE A 11 -4.54 3.14 11.80
N LEU A 12 -4.46 2.26 10.81
CA LEU A 12 -4.32 0.82 11.00
C LEU A 12 -2.94 0.40 10.51
N PHE A 13 -2.08 -0.02 11.43
CA PHE A 13 -0.72 -0.46 11.09
C PHE A 13 -0.52 -1.93 11.43
N LEU A 14 -0.35 -2.77 10.42
CA LEU A 14 -0.23 -4.21 10.58
C LEU A 14 1.22 -4.67 10.55
N THR A 15 1.60 -5.50 11.52
CA THR A 15 2.92 -6.15 11.60
C THR A 15 2.78 -7.67 11.58
N TYR A 16 3.73 -8.37 10.96
CA TYR A 16 3.83 -9.83 11.07
C TYR A 16 5.21 -10.23 11.58
N GLY A 17 5.31 -10.46 12.89
CA GLY A 17 6.57 -10.74 13.57
C GLY A 17 7.56 -9.58 13.46
N ASN A 18 8.86 -9.89 13.45
CA ASN A 18 9.93 -8.90 13.32
C ASN A 18 10.53 -8.87 11.90
N ARG A 19 9.71 -9.06 10.87
CA ARG A 19 10.19 -9.17 9.48
C ARG A 19 10.81 -7.87 8.96
N TYR A 20 10.31 -6.73 9.43
CA TYR A 20 10.79 -5.39 9.03
C TYR A 20 11.12 -4.56 10.26
N PRO A 21 12.33 -4.74 10.84
CA PRO A 21 12.74 -3.97 11.99
C PRO A 21 12.75 -2.48 11.65
N CYS A 22 12.38 -1.65 12.63
CA CYS A 22 12.26 -0.18 12.50
C CYS A 22 11.11 0.35 11.63
N SER A 23 10.31 -0.51 10.98
CA SER A 23 9.18 -0.07 10.15
C SER A 23 8.15 0.70 10.96
N LEU A 24 7.67 0.10 12.06
CA LEU A 24 6.75 0.74 13.00
C LEU A 24 7.30 2.05 13.57
N LYS A 25 8.58 2.07 14.00
CA LYS A 25 9.21 3.28 14.56
C LYS A 25 9.16 4.45 13.57
N LYS A 26 9.50 4.20 12.30
CA LYS A 26 9.44 5.21 11.25
C LYS A 26 8.00 5.61 10.92
N PHE A 27 7.07 4.66 10.91
CA PHE A 27 5.66 4.95 10.69
C PHE A 27 5.09 5.86 11.79
N LEU A 28 5.42 5.59 13.05
CA LEU A 28 5.05 6.45 14.19
C LEU A 28 5.57 7.87 14.04
N GLN A 29 6.82 8.04 13.60
CA GLN A 29 7.41 9.37 13.32
C GLN A 29 6.68 10.14 12.20
N ILE A 30 6.02 9.43 11.28
CA ILE A 30 5.18 10.05 10.26
C ILE A 30 3.82 10.43 10.87
N CYS A 31 3.21 9.50 11.61
CA CYS A 31 1.88 9.70 12.21
C CYS A 31 1.87 10.85 13.23
N THR A 32 2.97 11.08 13.95
CA THR A 32 3.07 12.20 14.91
C THR A 32 2.97 13.58 14.24
N ARG A 33 3.24 13.68 12.93
CA ARG A 33 3.14 14.92 12.15
C ARG A 33 1.73 15.21 11.64
N ILE A 34 0.81 14.25 11.74
CA ILE A 34 -0.60 14.44 11.37
C ILE A 34 -1.24 15.29 12.47
N GLY A 35 -1.71 16.49 12.13
CA GLY A 35 -2.35 17.45 13.03
C GLY A 35 -3.84 17.19 13.23
N LEU A 36 -4.44 16.30 12.43
CA LEU A 36 -5.82 15.85 12.58
C LEU A 36 -6.03 15.03 13.87
N GLU A 37 -7.29 14.99 14.34
CA GLU A 37 -7.68 14.05 15.39
C GLU A 37 -7.42 12.64 14.89
N LYS A 38 -6.63 11.87 15.63
CA LYS A 38 -6.14 10.57 15.17
C LYS A 38 -6.13 9.53 16.26
N ARG A 39 -6.27 8.28 15.83
CA ARG A 39 -6.07 7.09 16.64
C ARG A 39 -5.29 6.07 15.83
N LEU A 40 -4.32 5.41 16.44
CA LEU A 40 -3.52 4.36 15.82
C LEU A 40 -3.85 3.02 16.47
N ILE A 41 -4.17 2.02 15.66
CA ILE A 41 -4.26 0.62 16.06
C ILE A 41 -3.10 -0.13 15.40
N ILE A 42 -2.19 -0.64 16.22
CA ILE A 42 -1.09 -1.52 15.82
C ILE A 42 -1.57 -2.96 15.93
N ILE A 43 -1.63 -3.65 14.79
CA ILE A 43 -2.18 -5.00 14.66
C ILE A 43 -1.04 -6.00 14.61
N LYS A 44 -0.89 -6.83 15.66
CA LYS A 44 0.10 -7.92 15.70
C LYS A 44 -0.47 -9.16 15.03
N ASN A 45 -0.29 -9.28 13.72
CA ASN A 45 -0.91 -10.33 12.92
C ASN A 45 -0.28 -11.72 13.09
N ASP A 46 0.83 -11.82 13.82
CA ASP A 46 1.45 -13.06 14.29
C ASP A 46 0.99 -13.48 15.70
N ARG A 47 0.10 -12.71 16.35
CA ARG A 47 -0.36 -12.92 17.73
C ARG A 47 -1.88 -12.77 17.83
N GLU A 48 -2.64 -13.71 17.28
CA GLU A 48 -4.11 -13.58 17.12
C GLU A 48 -4.87 -13.49 18.45
N GLU A 49 -4.36 -14.17 19.50
CA GLU A 49 -4.92 -14.24 20.85
C GLU A 49 -4.56 -13.03 21.73
N MET A 50 -3.75 -12.09 21.23
CA MET A 50 -3.35 -10.93 22.01
C MET A 50 -4.56 -10.02 22.30
N GLU A 51 -4.80 -9.78 23.59
CA GLU A 51 -5.81 -8.82 24.04
C GLU A 51 -5.49 -7.39 23.58
N THR A 52 -6.55 -6.62 23.45
CA THR A 52 -6.45 -5.20 23.12
C THR A 52 -5.92 -4.42 24.32
N ARG A 53 -4.91 -3.58 24.10
CA ARG A 53 -4.37 -2.70 25.13
C ARG A 53 -4.06 -1.31 24.60
N GLN A 54 -4.24 -0.31 25.45
CA GLN A 54 -3.81 1.05 25.17
C GLN A 54 -2.33 1.22 25.56
N VAL A 55 -1.51 1.74 24.65
CA VAL A 55 -0.08 1.98 24.87
C VAL A 55 0.19 3.46 25.10
N GLU A 56 -0.51 4.33 24.38
CA GLU A 56 -0.50 5.78 24.58
C GLU A 56 -1.92 6.33 24.43
N SER A 57 -2.14 7.61 24.74
CA SER A 57 -3.48 8.25 24.67
C SER A 57 -4.19 8.07 23.33
N TRP A 58 -3.43 7.95 22.23
CA TRP A 58 -3.94 7.78 20.87
C TRP A 58 -3.46 6.49 20.19
N VAL A 59 -2.74 5.61 20.90
CA VAL A 59 -2.13 4.39 20.34
C VAL A 59 -2.61 3.14 21.08
N PHE A 60 -3.11 2.19 20.32
CA PHE A 60 -3.60 0.90 20.78
C PHE A 60 -2.82 -0.23 20.10
N GLU A 61 -2.66 -1.35 20.79
CA GLU A 61 -2.17 -2.60 20.25
C GLU A 61 -3.23 -3.68 20.40
N MET A 62 -3.38 -4.54 19.39
CA MET A 62 -4.28 -5.70 19.45
C MET A 62 -3.73 -6.88 18.64
N GLY A 63 -4.17 -8.08 18.98
CA GLY A 63 -3.94 -9.28 18.16
C GLY A 63 -4.68 -9.21 16.83
N GLY A 64 -4.04 -9.67 15.76
CA GLY A 64 -4.62 -9.68 14.41
C GLY A 64 -5.49 -10.88 14.08
N ASP A 65 -5.70 -11.09 12.79
CA ASP A 65 -6.32 -12.27 12.18
C ASP A 65 -5.55 -12.50 10.87
N ASN A 66 -4.86 -13.64 10.75
CA ASN A 66 -3.99 -13.92 9.63
C ASN A 66 -4.63 -14.86 8.59
N SER A 67 -5.92 -15.18 8.73
CA SER A 67 -6.67 -16.07 7.81
C SER A 67 -6.64 -15.59 6.36
N VAL A 68 -6.64 -14.28 6.14
CA VAL A 68 -6.52 -13.60 4.84
C VAL A 68 -5.35 -12.59 4.85
N PHE A 69 -4.22 -12.99 5.45
CA PHE A 69 -3.01 -12.17 5.51
C PHE A 69 -3.31 -10.82 6.19
N GLU A 70 -2.92 -9.70 5.57
CA GLU A 70 -3.14 -8.35 6.06
C GLU A 70 -4.61 -7.89 6.02
N PHE A 71 -5.42 -8.40 5.09
CA PHE A 71 -6.80 -7.94 4.94
C PHE A 71 -7.69 -8.31 6.13
N SER A 72 -7.55 -9.55 6.62
CA SER A 72 -8.31 -10.02 7.78
C SER A 72 -7.88 -9.29 9.07
N GLY A 73 -6.59 -9.03 9.26
CA GLY A 73 -6.10 -8.27 10.40
C GLY A 73 -6.61 -6.84 10.40
N TRP A 74 -6.62 -6.16 9.24
CA TRP A 74 -7.23 -4.83 9.13
C TRP A 74 -8.74 -4.86 9.33
N GLN A 75 -9.44 -5.84 8.78
CA GLN A 75 -10.89 -5.98 8.98
C GLN A 75 -11.22 -6.17 10.46
N LYS A 76 -10.49 -7.03 11.18
CA LYS A 76 -10.63 -7.20 12.64
C LYS A 76 -10.48 -5.88 13.39
N ALA A 77 -9.54 -5.03 12.97
CA ALA A 77 -9.35 -3.71 13.58
C ALA A 77 -10.45 -2.72 13.20
N ILE A 78 -10.95 -2.75 11.96
CA ILE A 78 -12.11 -1.95 11.51
C ILE A 78 -13.35 -2.28 12.35
N ASP A 79 -13.58 -3.57 12.62
CA ASP A 79 -14.76 -4.07 13.35
C ASP A 79 -14.61 -3.95 14.88
N SER A 80 -13.47 -3.46 15.36
CA SER A 80 -13.18 -3.36 16.80
C SER A 80 -13.96 -2.25 17.49
N GLU A 81 -14.24 -2.41 18.78
CA GLU A 81 -14.85 -1.36 19.61
C GLU A 81 -14.01 -0.07 19.63
N ILE A 82 -12.68 -0.18 19.53
CA ILE A 82 -11.79 0.98 19.42
C ILE A 82 -12.11 1.80 18.16
N ALA A 83 -12.35 1.13 17.03
CA ALA A 83 -12.69 1.81 15.78
C ALA A 83 -14.10 2.41 15.85
N HIS A 84 -15.08 1.65 16.31
CA HIS A 84 -16.46 2.12 16.42
C HIS A 84 -16.62 3.31 17.39
N SER A 85 -15.99 3.25 18.57
CA SER A 85 -16.01 4.35 19.55
C SER A 85 -15.29 5.61 19.06
N PHE A 86 -14.29 5.46 18.18
CA PHE A 86 -13.61 6.61 17.58
C PHE A 86 -14.47 7.31 16.52
N ALA A 87 -15.25 6.52 15.77
CA ALA A 87 -16.05 6.95 14.62
C ALA A 87 -15.19 7.75 13.60
N PRO A 88 -14.22 7.11 12.93
CA PRO A 88 -13.34 7.80 12.00
C PRO A 88 -14.07 8.27 10.74
N ASP A 89 -13.59 9.37 10.16
CA ASP A 89 -13.99 9.82 8.82
C ASP A 89 -13.14 9.18 7.72
N VAL A 90 -11.89 8.86 8.06
CA VAL A 90 -10.87 8.32 7.15
C VAL A 90 -10.10 7.19 7.81
N TYR A 91 -9.87 6.14 7.04
CA TYR A 91 -8.96 5.06 7.37
C TYR A 91 -7.63 5.26 6.63
N LEU A 92 -6.53 5.31 7.38
CA LEU A 92 -5.16 5.20 6.85
C LEU A 92 -4.65 3.81 7.17
N ILE A 93 -4.55 2.96 6.15
CA ILE A 93 -4.18 1.55 6.29
C ILE A 93 -2.77 1.36 5.78
N ALA A 94 -1.91 0.68 6.55
CA ALA A 94 -0.54 0.35 6.17
C ALA A 94 -0.10 -0.99 6.81
N ASN A 95 0.95 -1.58 6.23
CA ASN A 95 1.62 -2.74 6.82
C ASN A 95 3.13 -2.48 7.03
N ASP A 96 3.79 -3.36 7.76
CA ASP A 96 5.21 -3.31 8.05
C ASP A 96 6.12 -3.32 6.81
N SER A 97 5.61 -3.76 5.66
CA SER A 97 6.29 -3.70 4.38
C SER A 97 6.19 -2.33 3.69
N PHE A 98 5.53 -1.33 4.28
CA PHE A 98 5.35 -0.01 3.66
C PHE A 98 6.66 0.69 3.29
N LEU A 99 7.76 0.40 4.02
CA LEU A 99 9.11 0.89 3.72
C LEU A 99 9.92 -0.03 2.81
N LYS A 100 9.42 -1.24 2.56
CA LYS A 100 10.12 -2.22 1.74
C LYS A 100 9.53 -2.26 0.34
N MET A 101 10.12 -1.45 -0.51
CA MET A 101 10.38 -1.84 -1.89
C MET A 101 11.91 -1.73 -2.07
N GLY A 102 12.55 -2.75 -2.64
CA GLY A 102 14.01 -3.02 -2.61
C GLY A 102 14.99 -1.84 -2.86
N PRO A 103 16.32 -2.06 -2.86
CA PRO A 103 17.31 -0.98 -2.98
C PRO A 103 17.20 -0.07 -4.23
N ALA A 104 16.46 -0.50 -5.27
CA ALA A 104 16.11 0.33 -6.44
C ALA A 104 14.74 1.05 -6.35
N ASN A 105 13.96 0.80 -5.30
CA ASN A 105 12.58 1.26 -5.07
C ASN A 105 12.35 1.79 -3.63
N SER A 106 13.39 2.01 -2.84
CA SER A 106 13.30 2.62 -1.48
C SER A 106 12.79 4.07 -1.50
N PHE A 107 12.70 4.67 -2.68
CA PHE A 107 12.15 6.01 -2.91
C PHE A 107 10.63 6.08 -2.81
N TYR A 108 9.93 4.98 -3.15
CA TYR A 108 8.47 4.97 -3.23
C TYR A 108 7.78 4.99 -1.85
N THR A 109 8.54 5.09 -0.75
CA THR A 109 8.07 4.84 0.61
C THR A 109 8.30 6.02 1.56
N LEU A 110 8.58 7.21 1.03
CA LEU A 110 8.59 8.47 1.78
C LEU A 110 7.21 8.75 2.38
N PRO A 111 7.06 9.67 3.35
CA PRO A 111 5.75 10.09 3.83
C PRO A 111 4.90 10.57 2.64
N ILE A 112 3.82 9.86 2.33
CA ILE A 112 2.93 10.14 1.17
C ILE A 112 1.60 10.73 1.62
N PHE A 113 1.50 11.10 2.88
CA PHE A 113 0.28 11.64 3.44
C PHE A 113 0.64 12.66 4.52
N ASP A 114 -0.11 13.74 4.50
CA ASP A 114 -0.21 14.78 5.50
C ASP A 114 -1.68 15.18 5.61
N ASP A 115 -1.97 16.14 6.48
CA ASP A 115 -3.34 16.59 6.72
C ASP A 115 -4.04 17.03 5.44
N GLU A 116 -3.32 17.67 4.52
CA GLU A 116 -3.88 18.13 3.26
C GLU A 116 -4.28 16.96 2.35
N ILE A 117 -3.40 15.97 2.18
CA ILE A 117 -3.68 14.78 1.37
C ILE A 117 -4.88 14.01 1.97
N ILE A 118 -4.91 13.84 3.29
CA ILE A 118 -6.02 13.19 3.99
C ILE A 118 -7.33 13.95 3.76
N ARG A 119 -7.33 15.28 3.94
CA ARG A 119 -8.48 16.16 3.67
C ARG A 119 -8.95 16.04 2.23
N MET A 120 -8.03 16.01 1.27
CA MET A 120 -8.36 15.87 -0.15
C MET A 120 -8.99 14.51 -0.46
N VAL A 121 -8.45 13.42 0.09
CA VAL A 121 -9.02 12.07 -0.07
C VAL A 121 -10.44 12.00 0.53
N TYR A 122 -10.62 12.54 1.73
CA TYR A 122 -11.91 12.60 2.41
C TYR A 122 -12.95 13.42 1.63
N LYS A 123 -12.69 14.71 1.42
CA LYS A 123 -13.64 15.65 0.80
C LYS A 123 -14.05 15.23 -0.61
N ASN A 124 -13.16 14.53 -1.31
CA ASN A 124 -13.42 14.08 -2.67
C ASN A 124 -13.85 12.62 -2.75
N LYS A 125 -14.02 11.92 -1.62
CA LYS A 125 -14.48 10.53 -1.60
C LYS A 125 -13.61 9.66 -2.52
N LEU A 126 -12.32 9.55 -2.19
CA LEU A 126 -11.33 8.85 -3.00
C LEU A 126 -10.81 7.60 -2.26
N LEU A 127 -10.42 6.58 -3.03
CA LEU A 127 -9.46 5.57 -2.57
C LEU A 127 -8.08 5.97 -3.09
N GLY A 128 -7.19 6.39 -2.20
CA GLY A 128 -5.83 6.80 -2.54
C GLY A 128 -4.79 5.80 -2.05
N GLY A 129 -3.81 5.43 -2.85
CA GLY A 129 -2.73 4.56 -2.38
C GLY A 129 -1.68 4.31 -3.45
N HIS A 130 -0.89 3.25 -3.28
CA HIS A 130 0.02 2.83 -4.34
C HIS A 130 -0.75 2.17 -5.48
N LYS A 131 -0.99 2.92 -6.55
CA LYS A 131 -1.68 2.40 -7.74
C LYS A 131 -0.72 1.59 -8.60
N MET A 132 -1.00 0.30 -8.71
CA MET A 132 -0.34 -0.62 -9.62
C MET A 132 -1.16 -0.75 -10.90
N ALA A 133 -0.48 -0.62 -12.05
CA ALA A 133 -1.02 -1.01 -13.34
C ALA A 133 -0.31 -2.28 -13.81
N TYR A 134 -1.06 -3.23 -14.34
CA TYR A 134 -0.45 -4.42 -14.95
C TYR A 134 0.33 -4.00 -16.20
N PRO A 135 1.54 -4.54 -16.42
CA PRO A 135 2.29 -4.28 -17.66
C PRO A 135 1.61 -4.87 -18.91
N LEU A 136 0.47 -5.57 -18.76
CA LEU A 136 -0.22 -6.29 -19.82
C LEU A 136 -1.59 -5.69 -20.21
N GLY A 137 -1.89 -4.46 -19.78
CA GLY A 137 -2.93 -3.58 -20.36
C GLY A 137 -4.40 -3.93 -20.11
N GLU A 138 -4.74 -5.19 -19.82
CA GLU A 138 -6.14 -5.66 -19.77
C GLU A 138 -6.79 -5.58 -18.40
N LEU A 139 -6.01 -5.42 -17.33
CA LEU A 139 -6.51 -5.38 -15.98
C LEU A 139 -6.59 -3.93 -15.48
N SER A 140 -7.76 -3.57 -14.96
CA SER A 140 -7.97 -2.27 -14.31
C SER A 140 -6.90 -2.05 -13.24
N PRO A 141 -6.29 -0.85 -13.16
CA PRO A 141 -5.33 -0.56 -12.11
C PRO A 141 -5.90 -0.84 -10.71
N PHE A 142 -5.06 -1.23 -9.77
CA PHE A 142 -5.49 -1.57 -8.41
C PHE A 142 -4.55 -0.95 -7.38
N ILE A 143 -5.02 -0.82 -6.15
CA ILE A 143 -4.21 -0.35 -5.03
C ILE A 143 -3.49 -1.54 -4.38
N HIS A 144 -2.18 -1.41 -4.23
CA HIS A 144 -1.36 -2.38 -3.52
C HIS A 144 -1.41 -2.14 -2.01
N THR A 145 -1.36 -3.21 -1.22
CA THR A 145 -1.55 -3.24 0.24
C THR A 145 -0.43 -2.62 1.08
N HIS A 146 0.56 -1.95 0.50
CA HIS A 146 1.62 -1.32 1.30
C HIS A 146 1.08 -0.19 2.16
N PHE A 147 0.26 0.67 1.54
CA PHE A 147 -0.50 1.70 2.21
C PHE A 147 -1.65 2.17 1.33
N PHE A 148 -2.74 2.60 1.94
CA PHE A 148 -3.83 3.28 1.27
C PHE A 148 -4.72 4.07 2.26
N LEU A 149 -5.49 4.99 1.70
CA LEU A 149 -6.43 5.89 2.37
C LEU A 149 -7.80 5.71 1.75
N LEU A 150 -8.84 5.60 2.57
CA LEU A 150 -10.24 5.59 2.14
C LEU A 150 -11.13 6.26 3.20
N SER A 151 -12.25 6.85 2.77
CA SER A 151 -13.25 7.36 3.70
C SER A 151 -14.02 6.24 4.39
N ALA A 152 -14.57 6.51 5.56
CA ALA A 152 -15.44 5.57 6.28
C ALA A 152 -16.68 5.20 5.46
N GLU A 153 -17.24 6.15 4.72
CA GLU A 153 -18.33 5.90 3.77
C GLU A 153 -18.00 4.78 2.75
N ILE A 154 -16.74 4.68 2.29
CA ILE A 154 -16.33 3.57 1.41
C ILE A 154 -16.37 2.25 2.18
N VAL A 155 -15.87 2.20 3.41
CA VAL A 155 -15.89 1.00 4.26
C VAL A 155 -17.33 0.55 4.50
N GLU A 156 -18.21 1.46 4.90
CA GLU A 156 -19.64 1.20 5.15
C GLU A 156 -20.34 0.63 3.91
N ARG A 157 -20.16 1.27 2.74
CA ARG A 157 -20.79 0.80 1.49
C ARG A 157 -20.22 -0.52 0.97
N LEU A 158 -18.97 -0.82 1.30
CA LEU A 158 -18.38 -2.13 0.98
C LEU A 158 -18.86 -3.22 1.95
N GLY A 159 -19.17 -2.87 3.21
CA GLY A 159 -19.45 -3.80 4.31
C GLY A 159 -18.21 -4.54 4.83
N SER A 160 -17.26 -4.86 3.95
CA SER A 160 -15.96 -5.43 4.32
C SER A 160 -14.90 -5.14 3.25
N ILE A 161 -13.66 -4.89 3.67
CA ILE A 161 -12.49 -4.80 2.78
C ILE A 161 -11.97 -6.17 2.34
N VAL A 162 -12.36 -7.25 3.03
CA VAL A 162 -12.11 -8.63 2.62
C VAL A 162 -13.16 -9.03 1.59
N THR A 163 -12.75 -9.60 0.45
CA THR A 163 -13.66 -10.14 -0.56
C THR A 163 -13.62 -11.66 -0.57
N GLU A 164 -12.41 -12.22 -0.59
CA GLU A 164 -12.18 -13.66 -0.70
C GLU A 164 -11.45 -14.14 0.55
N ARG A 165 -12.00 -15.16 1.22
CA ARG A 165 -11.44 -15.74 2.45
C ARG A 165 -10.68 -17.05 2.22
N SER A 166 -10.94 -17.74 1.11
CA SER A 166 -10.29 -19.01 0.77
C SER A 166 -9.50 -18.89 -0.53
N SER A 167 -8.31 -19.49 -0.54
CA SER A 167 -7.48 -19.60 -1.75
C SER A 167 -7.89 -20.75 -2.66
N GLU A 168 -8.78 -21.65 -2.22
CA GLU A 168 -9.14 -22.90 -2.92
C GLU A 168 -9.82 -22.66 -4.27
N ARG A 169 -10.56 -21.55 -4.40
CA ARG A 169 -11.17 -21.11 -5.66
C ARG A 169 -10.12 -20.73 -6.73
N PHE A 170 -8.90 -20.42 -6.29
CA PHE A 170 -7.83 -19.87 -7.11
C PHE A 170 -6.66 -20.82 -7.26
N THR A 171 -6.41 -21.64 -6.24
CA THR A 171 -5.26 -22.54 -6.14
C THR A 171 -5.70 -23.95 -5.75
N LYS A 172 -5.16 -24.95 -6.44
CA LYS A 172 -5.28 -26.39 -6.16
C LYS A 172 -4.21 -26.79 -5.18
N SER A 173 -4.52 -27.59 -4.18
CA SER A 173 -3.52 -28.26 -3.34
C SER A 173 -2.69 -29.23 -4.19
N ILE A 174 -1.43 -28.88 -4.45
CA ILE A 174 -0.51 -29.66 -5.29
C ILE A 174 0.90 -29.62 -4.70
N PRO A 175 1.79 -30.57 -5.06
CA PRO A 175 3.18 -30.54 -4.64
C PRO A 175 3.91 -29.23 -5.04
N PRO A 176 4.83 -28.71 -4.20
CA PRO A 176 5.54 -27.45 -4.48
C PRO A 176 6.33 -27.41 -5.80
N ALA A 177 6.67 -28.56 -6.38
CA ALA A 177 7.38 -28.65 -7.66
C ALA A 177 6.57 -28.14 -8.86
N HIS A 178 5.25 -28.03 -8.74
CA HIS A 178 4.33 -27.74 -9.86
C HIS A 178 3.59 -26.40 -9.71
N LEU A 179 4.21 -25.38 -9.09
CA LEU A 179 3.55 -24.10 -8.75
C LEU A 179 2.77 -23.42 -9.87
N PHE A 180 3.15 -23.58 -11.14
CA PHE A 180 2.38 -23.02 -12.25
C PHE A 180 1.03 -23.74 -12.45
N ASP A 181 0.99 -25.04 -12.23
CA ASP A 181 -0.21 -25.89 -12.29
C ASP A 181 -1.11 -25.71 -11.07
N ALA A 182 -0.63 -24.98 -10.05
CA ALA A 182 -1.38 -24.69 -8.83
C ALA A 182 -2.64 -23.89 -9.14
N PHE A 183 -2.70 -23.14 -10.24
CA PHE A 183 -3.87 -22.30 -10.50
C PHE A 183 -5.09 -23.10 -10.98
N GLN A 184 -6.22 -22.92 -10.31
CA GLN A 184 -7.52 -23.44 -10.74
C GLN A 184 -7.96 -22.84 -12.08
N LYS A 185 -8.84 -23.55 -12.81
CA LYS A 185 -9.59 -22.94 -13.92
C LYS A 185 -10.61 -21.99 -13.30
N ASN A 186 -10.44 -20.70 -13.53
CA ASN A 186 -11.22 -19.65 -12.89
C ASN A 186 -11.30 -18.45 -13.85
N GLU A 187 -12.49 -17.86 -14.00
CA GLU A 187 -12.76 -16.74 -14.90
C GLU A 187 -11.98 -15.47 -14.54
N ILE A 188 -11.71 -15.27 -13.24
CA ILE A 188 -10.88 -14.16 -12.71
C ILE A 188 -9.41 -14.39 -13.07
N LEU A 189 -8.95 -15.64 -13.04
CA LEU A 189 -7.56 -16.00 -13.31
C LEU A 189 -7.30 -16.20 -14.81
N THR A 190 -7.24 -15.09 -15.53
CA THR A 190 -6.82 -15.11 -16.94
C THR A 190 -5.41 -15.72 -17.09
N LYS A 191 -5.10 -16.30 -18.25
CA LYS A 191 -3.77 -16.88 -18.54
C LYS A 191 -2.63 -15.89 -18.24
N ARG A 192 -2.87 -14.61 -18.51
CA ARG A 192 -1.91 -13.52 -18.25
C ARG A 192 -1.73 -13.25 -16.75
N LEU A 193 -2.83 -13.20 -15.99
CA LEU A 193 -2.77 -13.02 -14.54
C LEU A 193 -2.03 -14.18 -13.86
N LYS A 194 -2.31 -15.43 -14.27
CA LYS A 194 -1.58 -16.61 -13.78
C LYS A 194 -0.07 -16.50 -14.02
N LYS A 195 0.34 -16.15 -15.25
CA LYS A 195 1.75 -15.95 -15.61
C LYS A 195 2.40 -14.84 -14.77
N TYR A 196 1.71 -13.73 -14.55
CA TYR A 196 2.17 -12.64 -13.69
C TYR A 196 2.34 -13.10 -12.23
N LEU A 197 1.34 -13.76 -11.66
CA LEU A 197 1.35 -14.21 -10.27
C LEU A 197 2.47 -15.22 -10.08
N TYR A 198 2.59 -16.19 -10.97
CA TYR A 198 3.70 -17.14 -10.95
C TYR A 198 5.05 -16.40 -10.99
N TYR A 199 5.32 -15.61 -12.04
CA TYR A 199 6.60 -14.93 -12.21
C TYR A 199 6.96 -14.01 -11.03
N ASN A 200 6.03 -13.18 -10.54
CA ASN A 200 6.35 -12.27 -9.43
C ASN A 200 6.56 -13.00 -8.11
N LEU A 201 5.85 -14.10 -7.87
CA LEU A 201 5.98 -14.82 -6.61
C LEU A 201 7.21 -15.73 -6.64
N THR A 202 7.43 -16.51 -7.70
CA THR A 202 8.56 -17.46 -7.78
C THR A 202 9.88 -16.78 -8.12
N GLN A 203 9.92 -15.95 -9.16
CA GLN A 203 11.19 -15.40 -9.67
C GLN A 203 11.64 -14.11 -8.96
N ARG A 204 10.72 -13.36 -8.35
CA ARG A 204 11.06 -12.08 -7.69
C ARG A 204 10.97 -12.08 -6.17
N ARG A 205 10.07 -12.88 -5.58
CA ARG A 205 9.75 -12.77 -4.15
C ARG A 205 10.31 -13.91 -3.31
N TYR A 206 10.19 -15.15 -3.77
CA TYR A 206 10.57 -16.32 -2.97
C TYR A 206 11.85 -17.02 -3.45
N GLY A 207 12.31 -16.76 -4.68
CA GLY A 207 13.23 -17.67 -5.37
C GLY A 207 12.53 -19.03 -5.57
N GLU A 208 13.09 -19.95 -6.32
CA GLU A 208 12.52 -21.29 -6.53
C GLU A 208 12.63 -22.18 -5.28
N LYS A 209 12.19 -21.70 -4.11
CA LYS A 209 12.20 -22.49 -2.87
C LYS A 209 10.97 -23.41 -2.86
N ALA A 210 11.14 -24.59 -3.41
CA ALA A 210 10.19 -25.70 -3.34
C ALA A 210 10.15 -26.28 -1.91
N SER A 211 9.44 -25.61 -1.00
CA SER A 211 9.06 -26.16 0.30
C SER A 211 7.54 -26.05 0.51
N LEU A 212 6.98 -26.90 1.38
CA LEU A 212 5.55 -26.83 1.74
C LEU A 212 5.18 -25.45 2.29
N GLN A 213 6.05 -24.86 3.11
CA GLN A 213 5.89 -23.50 3.61
C GLN A 213 5.90 -22.46 2.48
N GLY A 214 6.79 -22.63 1.49
CA GLY A 214 6.84 -21.75 0.32
C GLY A 214 5.57 -21.83 -0.54
N TYR A 215 4.94 -23.00 -0.59
CA TYR A 215 3.68 -23.21 -1.28
C TYR A 215 2.49 -22.55 -0.57
N GLU A 216 2.38 -22.66 0.76
CA GLU A 216 1.34 -21.96 1.52
C GLU A 216 1.52 -20.44 1.48
N ASP A 217 2.75 -19.94 1.58
CA ASP A 217 3.06 -18.52 1.38
C ASP A 217 2.65 -18.03 -0.02
N PHE A 218 2.85 -18.88 -1.05
CA PHE A 218 2.42 -18.61 -2.42
C PHE A 218 0.90 -18.50 -2.52
N ARG A 219 0.15 -19.51 -2.05
CA ARG A 219 -1.33 -19.53 -2.11
C ARG A 219 -1.92 -18.32 -1.42
N ARG A 220 -1.41 -18.03 -0.23
CA ARG A 220 -1.91 -16.93 0.57
C ARG A 220 -1.55 -15.56 -0.04
N LYS A 221 -0.38 -15.41 -0.67
CA LYS A 221 -0.08 -14.15 -1.39
C LYS A 221 -0.90 -14.00 -2.68
N VAL A 222 -1.24 -15.10 -3.37
CA VAL A 222 -2.21 -15.08 -4.48
C VAL A 222 -3.55 -14.55 -3.98
N LEU A 223 -4.08 -15.09 -2.87
CA LEU A 223 -5.33 -14.63 -2.27
C LEU A 223 -5.29 -13.14 -1.88
N CYS A 224 -4.18 -12.68 -1.32
CA CYS A 224 -3.96 -11.27 -0.99
C CYS A 224 -3.99 -10.38 -2.26
N ILE A 225 -3.29 -10.73 -3.34
CA ILE A 225 -3.32 -9.96 -4.59
C ILE A 225 -4.72 -9.93 -5.19
N ILE A 226 -5.46 -11.03 -5.10
CA ILE A 226 -6.86 -11.07 -5.56
C ILE A 226 -7.73 -10.14 -4.73
N ASN A 227 -7.53 -10.05 -3.42
CA ASN A 227 -8.22 -9.09 -2.57
C ASN A 227 -7.80 -7.63 -2.88
N GLU A 228 -6.54 -7.34 -3.19
CA GLU A 228 -6.08 -6.02 -3.68
C GLU A 228 -6.84 -5.58 -4.96
N MET A 229 -6.94 -6.49 -5.93
CA MET A 229 -7.69 -6.28 -7.17
C MET A 229 -9.19 -6.11 -6.90
N SER A 230 -9.76 -6.97 -6.06
CA SER A 230 -11.19 -7.00 -5.76
C SER A 230 -11.65 -5.77 -4.98
N LEU A 231 -10.88 -5.31 -4.00
CA LEU A 231 -11.12 -4.05 -3.29
C LEU A 231 -11.21 -2.90 -4.30
N SER A 232 -10.23 -2.82 -5.19
CA SER A 232 -10.17 -1.77 -6.21
C SER A 232 -11.34 -1.83 -7.21
N ALA A 233 -11.76 -3.03 -7.60
CA ALA A 233 -12.92 -3.21 -8.46
C ALA A 233 -14.23 -2.83 -7.76
N ARG A 234 -14.41 -3.27 -6.51
CA ARG A 234 -15.61 -2.99 -5.71
C ARG A 234 -15.76 -1.50 -5.42
N VAL A 235 -14.68 -0.82 -5.05
CA VAL A 235 -14.67 0.65 -4.83
C VAL A 235 -15.12 1.41 -6.09
N ARG A 236 -14.68 1.00 -7.28
CA ARG A 236 -15.19 1.57 -8.54
C ARG A 236 -16.65 1.25 -8.77
N LYS A 237 -17.07 0.01 -8.49
CA LYS A 237 -18.46 -0.44 -8.65
C LYS A 237 -19.43 0.38 -7.79
N ILE A 238 -19.02 0.80 -6.59
CA ILE A 238 -19.81 1.70 -5.73
C ILE A 238 -19.64 3.19 -6.08
N GLY A 239 -18.95 3.53 -7.17
CA GLY A 239 -18.89 4.88 -7.75
C GLY A 239 -17.71 5.75 -7.31
N TYR A 240 -16.74 5.21 -6.56
CA TYR A 240 -15.58 5.98 -6.08
C TYR A 240 -14.39 5.83 -7.02
N ARG A 241 -13.56 6.88 -7.04
CA ARG A 241 -12.36 6.92 -7.87
C ARG A 241 -11.14 6.42 -7.11
N ILE A 242 -10.23 5.82 -7.88
CA ILE A 242 -8.92 5.37 -7.38
C ILE A 242 -7.82 6.29 -7.88
N VAL A 243 -7.07 6.87 -6.95
CA VAL A 243 -5.97 7.80 -7.23
C VAL A 243 -4.65 7.22 -6.77
N ASP A 244 -3.61 7.48 -7.58
CA ASP A 244 -2.26 7.13 -7.22
C ASP A 244 -1.70 8.18 -6.26
N LEU A 245 -1.17 7.73 -5.13
CA LEU A 245 -0.47 8.58 -4.18
C LEU A 245 1.05 8.45 -4.33
N THR A 246 1.61 7.52 -5.11
CA THR A 246 3.08 7.38 -5.18
C THR A 246 3.81 8.61 -5.76
N PRO A 247 4.88 9.11 -5.15
CA PRO A 247 5.51 10.36 -5.59
C PRO A 247 6.28 10.26 -6.93
N PHE A 248 6.68 9.06 -7.34
CA PHE A 248 7.66 8.90 -8.44
C PHE A 248 7.06 8.70 -9.83
N HIS A 249 5.75 8.50 -9.97
CA HIS A 249 5.17 8.37 -11.31
C HIS A 249 5.33 9.65 -12.15
N SER A 250 5.48 10.82 -11.50
CA SER A 250 5.63 12.14 -12.15
C SER A 250 7.08 12.64 -12.23
N LEU A 251 7.99 12.22 -11.35
CA LEU A 251 9.40 12.65 -11.40
C LEU A 251 10.09 12.13 -12.67
N PHE A 252 9.72 10.95 -13.18
CA PHE A 252 10.18 10.48 -14.49
C PHE A 252 9.66 11.34 -15.64
N ASN A 253 8.45 11.89 -15.53
CA ASN A 253 7.91 12.82 -16.52
C ASN A 253 8.66 14.16 -16.53
N LEU A 254 9.28 14.57 -15.41
CA LEU A 254 10.13 15.76 -15.35
C LEU A 254 11.37 15.65 -16.26
N PHE A 255 11.93 14.45 -16.42
CA PHE A 255 13.06 14.20 -17.32
C PHE A 255 12.67 14.24 -18.81
N TYR A 256 11.38 14.11 -19.15
CA TYR A 256 10.90 14.34 -20.51
C TYR A 256 10.77 15.84 -20.86
N ILE A 257 10.86 16.72 -19.86
CA ILE A 257 10.89 18.18 -20.00
C ILE A 257 12.34 18.67 -20.24
N LEU A 258 13.35 17.82 -19.99
CA LEU A 258 14.72 18.15 -20.39
C LEU A 258 14.81 18.23 -21.92
N PRO A 259 15.54 19.23 -22.46
CA PRO A 259 15.66 19.43 -23.89
C PRO A 259 16.19 18.17 -24.60
N ILE A 260 15.72 17.94 -25.83
CA ILE A 260 15.94 16.75 -26.67
C ILE A 260 17.39 16.21 -26.68
N PRO A 261 18.49 17.01 -26.68
CA PRO A 261 19.85 16.47 -26.65
C PRO A 261 20.19 15.65 -25.39
N PHE A 262 19.39 15.74 -24.33
CA PHE A 262 19.60 14.97 -23.09
C PHE A 262 18.65 13.78 -22.93
N ARG A 263 17.86 13.44 -23.97
CA ARG A 263 17.04 12.23 -23.94
C ARG A 263 17.95 11.02 -24.10
N PRO A 264 18.04 10.14 -23.10
CA PRO A 264 18.91 8.97 -23.17
C PRO A 264 18.41 8.00 -24.26
N VAL A 265 19.33 7.53 -25.10
CA VAL A 265 19.13 6.39 -26.04
C VAL A 265 19.03 5.05 -25.29
N VAL A 266 19.26 5.08 -23.97
CA VAL A 266 19.33 3.90 -23.11
C VAL A 266 17.93 3.44 -22.69
N PRO A 267 17.65 2.13 -22.58
CA PRO A 267 16.32 1.63 -22.18
C PRO A 267 15.82 2.31 -20.91
N PHE A 268 14.56 2.76 -20.92
CA PHE A 268 13.92 3.49 -19.81
C PHE A 268 14.13 2.84 -18.43
N GLN A 269 14.12 1.50 -18.38
CA GLN A 269 14.37 0.76 -17.14
C GLN A 269 15.80 0.92 -16.59
N PHE A 270 16.79 1.09 -17.45
CA PHE A 270 18.19 1.28 -17.07
C PHE A 270 18.44 2.70 -16.57
N MET A 271 17.93 3.72 -17.26
CA MET A 271 17.96 5.11 -16.78
C MET A 271 17.25 5.27 -15.45
N ARG A 272 16.10 4.61 -15.29
CA ARG A 272 15.38 4.55 -14.02
C ARG A 272 16.26 4.01 -12.88
N LYS A 273 17.02 2.94 -13.12
CA LYS A 273 17.96 2.40 -12.13
C LYS A 273 19.08 3.39 -11.80
N ILE A 274 19.72 4.00 -12.80
CA ILE A 274 20.80 4.97 -12.59
C ILE A 274 20.32 6.19 -11.80
N ILE A 275 19.19 6.78 -12.21
CA ILE A 275 18.60 7.92 -11.52
C ILE A 275 18.30 7.54 -10.08
N PHE A 276 17.69 6.38 -9.82
CA PHE A 276 17.45 5.94 -8.46
C PHE A 276 18.73 5.74 -7.65
N SER A 277 19.79 5.18 -8.25
CA SER A 277 21.09 5.06 -7.59
C SER A 277 21.69 6.43 -7.25
N ILE A 278 21.58 7.41 -8.15
CA ILE A 278 22.06 8.79 -7.92
C ILE A 278 21.24 9.45 -6.80
N PHE A 279 19.91 9.40 -6.86
CA PHE A 279 19.05 9.90 -5.78
C PHE A 279 19.37 9.17 -4.46
N TYR A 280 19.75 7.89 -4.49
CA TYR A 280 20.09 7.15 -3.26
C TYR A 280 21.35 7.65 -2.63
N LEU A 281 22.39 7.81 -3.44
CA LEU A 281 23.65 8.38 -2.99
C LEU A 281 23.48 9.82 -2.51
N LEU A 282 22.67 10.62 -3.20
CA LEU A 282 22.45 12.03 -2.88
C LEU A 282 21.57 12.26 -1.65
N PHE A 283 20.54 11.44 -1.39
CA PHE A 283 19.57 11.70 -0.33
C PHE A 283 19.75 10.82 0.92
N TYR A 284 20.44 9.67 0.78
CA TYR A 284 20.62 8.73 1.89
C TYR A 284 22.08 8.54 2.34
N SER A 285 23.02 9.29 1.76
CA SER A 285 24.38 9.36 2.34
C SER A 285 24.33 10.02 3.74
N PRO A 286 25.25 9.65 4.65
CA PRO A 286 25.37 10.31 5.95
C PRO A 286 25.51 11.84 5.82
N CYS A 287 26.21 12.30 4.78
CA CYS A 287 26.34 13.71 4.44
C CYS A 287 24.98 14.35 4.13
N ALA A 288 24.14 13.71 3.32
CA ALA A 288 22.81 14.19 2.96
C ALA A 288 21.88 14.35 4.18
N LYS A 289 21.96 13.42 5.13
CA LYS A 289 21.22 13.49 6.40
C LYS A 289 21.68 14.69 7.23
N LYS A 290 22.98 14.95 7.27
CA LYS A 290 23.57 16.08 8.01
C LYS A 290 23.10 17.45 7.49
N ILE A 291 22.85 17.56 6.18
CA ILE A 291 22.37 18.81 5.55
C ILE A 291 20.85 18.86 5.32
N GLY A 292 20.09 17.90 5.85
CA GLY A 292 18.62 17.94 5.81
C GLY A 292 17.98 17.65 4.45
N LEU A 293 18.71 17.07 3.49
CA LEU A 293 18.19 16.77 2.14
C LEU A 293 17.00 15.80 2.17
N GLU A 294 16.93 14.89 3.13
CA GLU A 294 15.79 13.96 3.32
C GLU A 294 14.46 14.71 3.57
N LYS A 295 14.51 15.80 4.35
CA LYS A 295 13.33 16.64 4.62
C LYS A 295 12.90 17.36 3.36
N TRP A 296 13.83 18.04 2.67
CA TRP A 296 13.53 18.74 1.42
C TRP A 296 12.93 17.81 0.36
N PHE A 297 13.48 16.61 0.23
CA PHE A 297 13.00 15.62 -0.73
C PHE A 297 11.61 15.07 -0.38
N THR A 298 11.34 14.87 0.91
CA THR A 298 10.00 14.53 1.41
C THR A 298 8.98 15.61 1.03
N GLU A 299 9.30 16.88 1.27
CA GLU A 299 8.44 18.01 0.90
C GLU A 299 8.18 18.06 -0.61
N LEU A 300 9.22 17.87 -1.44
CA LEU A 300 9.07 17.80 -2.88
C LEU A 300 8.14 16.65 -3.32
N CYS A 301 8.25 15.49 -2.67
CA CYS A 301 7.36 14.37 -2.92
C CYS A 301 5.91 14.72 -2.56
N LEU A 302 5.66 15.32 -1.39
CA LEU A 302 4.33 15.77 -0.96
C LEU A 302 3.72 16.78 -1.93
N VAL A 303 4.49 17.79 -2.36
CA VAL A 303 4.04 18.79 -3.36
C VAL A 303 3.61 18.11 -4.66
N ASN A 304 4.39 17.14 -5.15
CA ASN A 304 4.05 16.41 -6.37
C ASN A 304 2.78 15.57 -6.23
N VAL A 305 2.62 14.88 -5.10
CA VAL A 305 1.42 14.09 -4.81
C VAL A 305 0.19 14.99 -4.73
N LYS A 306 0.26 16.10 -4.00
CA LYS A 306 -0.82 17.10 -3.89
C LYS A 306 -1.20 17.67 -5.24
N ARG A 307 -0.21 18.06 -6.07
CA ARG A 307 -0.45 18.58 -7.42
C ARG A 307 -1.18 17.55 -8.30
N ARG A 308 -0.75 16.29 -8.27
CA ARG A 308 -1.42 15.22 -9.02
C ARG A 308 -2.83 15.00 -8.50
N LEU A 309 -3.01 14.97 -7.19
CA LEU A 309 -4.31 14.76 -6.58
C LEU A 309 -5.29 15.88 -6.96
N ARG A 310 -4.86 17.15 -6.95
CA ARG A 310 -5.67 18.30 -7.41
C ARG A 310 -6.08 18.14 -8.88
N ARG A 311 -5.16 17.73 -9.75
CA ARG A 311 -5.45 17.45 -11.18
C ARG A 311 -6.42 16.29 -11.36
N GLU A 312 -6.31 15.24 -10.55
CA GLU A 312 -7.25 14.13 -10.61
C GLU A 312 -8.64 14.59 -10.15
N ILE A 313 -8.73 15.35 -9.06
CA ILE A 313 -9.99 15.91 -8.55
C ILE A 313 -10.66 16.81 -9.60
N SER A 314 -9.91 17.66 -10.28
CA SER A 314 -10.45 18.60 -11.28
C SER A 314 -10.94 17.96 -12.58
N LYS A 315 -10.76 16.65 -12.78
CA LYS A 315 -11.31 15.91 -13.93
C LYS A 315 -12.79 15.50 -13.73
N ARG A 316 -13.43 15.96 -12.66
CA ARG A 316 -14.88 15.81 -12.43
C ARG A 316 -15.64 16.90 -13.16
#